data_AF-J2Y450-F1
#
_entry.id   AF-J2Y450-F1
#
_cell.length_a   1.000
_cell.length_b   1.000
_cell.length_c   1.000
_cell.angle_alpha   90.00
_cell.angle_beta   90.00
_cell.angle_gamma   90.00
#
_symmetry.space_group_name_H-M   'P 1'
#
loop_
_entity.id
_entity.type
_entity.pdbx_description
1 polymer ?
#
loop_
_entity_poly.entity_id
_entity_poly.type
_entity_poly.pdbx_seq_one_letter_code
_entity_poly.pdbx_strand_id
1 'polypeptide(L)'
;MELALLVIDDKDRPQQLLASSSLIGTNQALPFRLRFNPEAFPVGARVELRGRASQSGQLILHLPEQRITQPTTQALGALQFVKAP
;
A
#
# COMPACT_ATOMS: atom_id res chain seq x y z
N MET A 1 0.32 0.78 11.79
CA MET A 1 0.76 0.83 10.39
C MET A 1 -0.45 0.64 9.51
N GLU A 2 -0.48 1.27 8.34
CA GLU A 2 -1.57 1.18 7.38
C GLU A 2 -0.98 0.83 6.01
N LEU A 3 -1.69 -0.01 5.27
CA LEU A 3 -1.45 -0.34 3.88
C LEU A 3 -2.69 0.01 3.06
N ALA A 4 -2.50 0.51 1.84
CA ALA A 4 -3.59 0.83 0.93
C ALA A 4 -3.19 0.51 -0.52
N LEU A 5 -4.11 -0.13 -1.25
CA LEU A 5 -4.02 -0.31 -2.70
C LEU A 5 -4.81 0.82 -3.34
N LEU A 6 -4.12 1.66 -4.11
CA LEU A 6 -4.63 2.93 -4.60
C LEU A 6 -4.46 3.03 -6.11
N VAL A 7 -5.45 3.63 -6.78
CA VAL A 7 -5.30 4.15 -8.15
C VAL A 7 -4.67 5.53 -8.04
N ILE A 8 -3.59 5.78 -8.78
CA ILE A 8 -2.81 7.02 -8.72
C ILE A 8 -2.84 7.70 -10.10
N ASP A 9 -3.05 9.01 -10.14
CA ASP A 9 -2.97 9.81 -11.37
C ASP A 9 -1.52 10.17 -11.74
N ASP A 10 -1.31 10.86 -12.87
CA ASP A 10 0.02 11.26 -13.34
C ASP A 10 0.70 12.34 -12.48
N LYS A 11 -0.01 12.89 -11.49
CA LYS A 11 0.51 13.88 -10.52
C LYS A 11 0.80 13.26 -9.16
N ASP A 12 0.90 11.93 -9.09
CA ASP A 12 1.12 11.15 -7.87
C ASP A 12 0.01 11.28 -6.81
N ARG A 13 -1.21 11.66 -7.22
CA ARG A 13 -2.36 11.83 -6.32
C ARG A 13 -3.25 10.60 -6.30
N PRO A 14 -3.65 10.09 -5.12
CA PRO A 14 -4.59 9.00 -5.03
C PRO A 14 -5.98 9.44 -5.52
N GLN A 15 -6.54 8.69 -6.48
CA GLN A 15 -7.86 8.93 -7.05
C GLN A 15 -8.92 7.99 -6.46
N GLN A 16 -8.54 6.76 -6.15
CA GLN A 16 -9.45 5.72 -5.69
C GLN A 16 -8.75 4.74 -4.75
N LEU A 17 -9.46 4.32 -3.69
CA LEU A 17 -9.06 3.24 -2.81
C LEU A 17 -9.67 1.92 -3.29
N LEU A 18 -8.83 0.93 -3.58
CA LEU A 18 -9.26 -0.43 -3.93
C LEU A 18 -9.35 -1.33 -2.69
N ALA A 19 -8.42 -1.19 -1.76
CA ALA A 19 -8.44 -1.86 -0.46
C ALA A 19 -7.50 -1.18 0.53
N SER A 20 -7.76 -1.38 1.83
CA SER A 20 -6.84 -0.98 2.90
C SER A 20 -6.78 -2.03 4.01
N SER A 21 -5.71 -1.99 4.79
CA SER A 21 -5.55 -2.80 5.99
C SER A 21 -4.77 -2.01 7.03
N SER A 22 -5.24 -2.07 8.27
CA SER A 22 -4.54 -1.54 9.44
C SER A 22 -3.91 -2.69 10.22
N LEU A 23 -2.66 -2.49 10.58
CA LEU A 23 -1.79 -3.48 11.18
C LEU A 23 -1.14 -2.88 12.43
N ILE A 24 -1.17 -3.61 13.54
CA ILE A 24 -0.46 -3.21 14.75
C ILE A 24 1.02 -3.54 14.53
N GLY A 25 1.86 -2.50 14.53
CA GLY A 25 3.31 -2.68 14.37
C GLY A 25 3.90 -3.27 15.65
N THR A 26 4.58 -4.40 15.52
CA THR A 26 5.18 -5.13 16.66
C THR A 26 6.72 -5.09 16.65
N ASN A 27 7.30 -4.20 15.84
CA ASN A 27 8.75 -4.11 15.59
C ASN A 27 9.38 -5.41 15.05
N GLN A 28 8.56 -6.28 14.45
CA GLN A 28 8.94 -7.53 13.81
C GLN A 28 8.39 -7.57 12.38
N ALA A 29 8.89 -8.49 11.56
CA ALA A 29 8.31 -8.76 10.26
C ALA A 29 6.86 -9.20 10.44
N LEU A 30 5.94 -8.44 9.85
CA LEU A 30 4.50 -8.65 10.02
C LEU A 30 3.89 -9.15 8.71
N PRO A 31 3.31 -10.36 8.68
CA PRO A 31 2.59 -10.81 7.51
C PRO A 31 1.36 -9.92 7.30
N PHE A 32 1.06 -9.64 6.04
CA PHE A 32 -0.15 -8.92 5.66
C PHE A 32 -0.87 -9.67 4.54
N ARG A 33 -2.18 -9.41 4.44
CA ARG A 33 -2.98 -9.82 3.30
C ARG A 33 -3.96 -8.70 2.99
N LEU A 34 -3.87 -8.17 1.78
CA LEU A 34 -4.76 -7.12 1.31
C LEU A 34 -5.72 -7.72 0.28
N ARG A 35 -7.01 -7.80 0.63
CA ARG A 35 -8.06 -8.34 -0.24
C ARG A 35 -8.78 -7.19 -0.92
N PHE A 36 -9.01 -7.28 -2.22
CA PHE A 36 -9.76 -6.32 -3.02
C PHE A 36 -10.64 -7.07 -4.03
N ASN A 37 -11.65 -6.39 -4.59
CA ASN A 37 -12.45 -6.94 -5.69
C ASN A 37 -11.62 -6.87 -7.00
N PRO A 38 -11.26 -8.01 -7.63
CA PRO A 38 -10.50 -7.99 -8.88
C PRO A 38 -11.25 -7.30 -10.04
N GLU A 39 -12.58 -7.29 -10.04
CA GLU A 39 -13.39 -6.62 -11.07
C GLU A 39 -13.31 -5.10 -10.99
N ALA A 40 -12.94 -4.55 -9.82
CA ALA A 40 -12.75 -3.12 -9.62
C ALA A 40 -11.34 -2.65 -10.01
N PHE A 41 -10.46 -3.55 -10.45
CA PHE A 41 -9.09 -3.21 -10.82
C PHE A 41 -9.06 -2.54 -12.20
N PRO A 42 -8.57 -1.29 -12.31
CA PRO A 42 -8.67 -0.54 -13.54
C PRO A 42 -7.70 -1.04 -14.62
N VAL A 43 -8.15 -1.02 -15.87
CA VAL A 43 -7.30 -1.27 -17.05
C VAL A 43 -6.61 0.03 -17.43
N GLY A 44 -5.28 -0.02 -17.62
CA GLY A 44 -4.49 1.12 -18.12
C GLY A 44 -4.22 2.22 -17.09
N ALA A 45 -4.74 2.13 -15.86
CA ALA A 45 -4.41 3.07 -14.80
C ALA A 45 -3.23 2.57 -13.94
N ARG A 46 -2.52 3.50 -13.32
CA ARG A 46 -1.46 3.18 -12.36
C ARG A 46 -2.06 2.78 -11.03
N VAL A 47 -1.82 1.54 -10.61
CA VAL A 47 -2.21 1.04 -9.29
C VAL A 47 -0.96 0.80 -8.46
N GLU A 48 -0.97 1.31 -7.22
CA GLU A 48 0.15 1.21 -6.29
C GLU A 48 -0.30 0.69 -4.94
N LEU A 49 0.52 -0.18 -4.35
CA LEU A 49 0.49 -0.43 -2.92
C LEU A 49 1.31 0.68 -2.22
N ARG A 50 0.64 1.42 -1.34
CA ARG A 50 1.26 2.41 -0.45
C ARG A 50 1.12 1.97 0.99
N GLY A 51 2.04 2.43 1.83
CA GLY A 51 2.07 2.09 3.24
C GLY A 51 2.63 3.22 4.09
N ARG A 52 2.12 3.35 5.31
CA ARG A 52 2.63 4.31 6.29
C ARG A 52 2.59 3.77 7.72
N ALA A 53 3.50 4.21 8.55
CA ALA A 53 3.43 4.02 9.99
C ALA A 53 3.55 5.35 10.71
N SER A 54 2.69 5.54 11.72
CA SER A 54 2.70 6.72 12.57
C SER A 54 2.90 6.31 14.02
N GLN A 55 3.60 7.15 14.77
CA GLN A 55 3.78 7.03 16.21
C GLN A 55 3.45 8.39 16.84
N SER A 56 2.56 8.39 17.83
CA SER A 56 2.12 9.62 18.51
C SER A 56 1.61 10.71 17.55
N GLY A 57 0.90 10.30 16.49
CA GLY A 57 0.38 11.21 15.46
C GLY A 57 1.39 11.63 14.39
N GLN A 58 2.68 11.37 14.58
CA GLN A 58 3.73 11.69 13.60
C GLN A 58 3.94 10.53 12.63
N LEU A 59 3.99 10.83 11.33
CA LEU A 59 4.42 9.89 10.30
C LEU A 59 5.92 9.61 10.47
N ILE A 60 6.30 8.35 10.70
CA ILE A 60 7.70 7.96 10.96
C ILE A 60 8.29 7.10 9.85
N LEU A 61 7.44 6.37 9.12
CA LEU A 61 7.87 5.48 8.04
C LEU A 61 6.88 5.53 6.87
N HIS A 62 7.39 5.37 5.66
CA HIS A 62 6.58 5.13 4.48
C HIS A 62 7.14 3.98 3.63
N LEU A 63 6.25 3.33 2.89
CA LEU A 63 6.62 2.37 1.85
C LEU A 63 6.91 3.16 0.56
N PRO A 64 8.08 2.97 -0.09
CA PRO A 64 8.29 3.45 -1.46
C PRO A 64 7.25 2.84 -2.41
N GLU A 65 6.89 3.54 -3.49
CA GLU A 65 5.84 3.07 -4.42
C GLU A 65 6.07 1.63 -4.87
N GLN A 66 5.03 0.79 -4.76
CA GLN A 66 5.04 -0.58 -5.26
C GLN A 66 3.95 -0.73 -6.31
N ARG A 67 4.32 -0.84 -7.58
CA ARG A 67 3.34 -0.97 -8.67
C ARG A 67 2.70 -2.35 -8.65
N ILE A 68 1.38 -2.38 -8.74
CA ILE A 68 0.58 -3.59 -8.88
C ILE A 68 -0.02 -3.54 -10.26
N THR A 69 0.32 -4.49 -11.14
CA THR A 69 -0.08 -4.44 -12.56
C THR A 69 -1.22 -5.39 -12.90
N GLN A 70 -1.57 -6.30 -11.99
CA GLN A 70 -2.56 -7.35 -12.24
C GLN A 70 -3.47 -7.60 -11.02
N PRO A 71 -4.76 -7.92 -11.24
CA PRO A 71 -5.73 -8.22 -10.19
C PRO A 71 -5.62 -9.66 -9.64
N THR A 72 -4.40 -10.18 -9.50
CA THR A 72 -4.14 -11.55 -9.04
C THR A 72 -3.44 -11.55 -7.68
N THR A 73 -3.43 -12.70 -7.01
CA THR A 73 -2.65 -12.85 -5.78
C THR A 73 -1.16 -12.78 -6.12
N GLN A 74 -0.44 -11.89 -5.43
CA GLN A 74 0.99 -11.67 -5.64
C GLN A 74 1.74 -11.79 -4.31
N ALA A 75 2.93 -12.39 -4.37
CA ALA A 75 3.87 -12.40 -3.25
C ALA A 75 4.86 -11.24 -3.43
N LEU A 76 4.69 -10.17 -2.67
CA LEU A 76 5.53 -8.96 -2.75
C LEU A 76 6.84 -9.09 -1.95
N GLY A 77 7.06 -10.23 -1.28
CA GLY A 77 8.18 -10.42 -0.37
C GLY A 77 8.11 -9.51 0.86
N ALA A 78 9.27 -9.24 1.45
CA ALA A 78 9.38 -8.36 2.60
C ALA A 78 9.30 -6.89 2.14
N LEU A 79 8.22 -6.21 2.52
CA LEU A 79 8.06 -4.78 2.24
C LEU A 79 9.06 -3.97 3.08
N GLN A 80 9.89 -3.18 2.41
CA GLN A 80 10.87 -2.32 3.06
C GLN A 80 10.31 -0.92 3.24
N PHE A 81 10.04 -0.56 4.50
CA PHE A 81 9.65 0.79 4.87
C PHE A 81 10.90 1.62 5.14
N VAL A 82 10.88 2.87 4.69
CA VAL A 82 11.96 3.84 4.89
C VAL A 82 11.46 4.98 5.76
N LYS A 83 12.38 5.72 6.38
CA LYS A 83 12.07 6.88 7.21
C LYS A 83 11.28 7.91 6.39
N ALA A 84 10.20 8.42 6.97
CA ALA A 84 9.49 9.54 6.37
C ALA A 84 10.37 10.81 6.35
N PRO A 85 10.30 11.61 5.27
CA PRO A 85 11.03 12.87 5.19
C PRO A 85 10.64 13.86 6.31
#